data_AF-A0A7V5PFW8-F1
#
_entry.id   AF-A0A7V5PFW8-F1
#
_cell.length_a   1.000
_cell.length_b   1.000
_cell.length_c   1.000
_cell.angle_alpha   90.00
_cell.angle_beta   90.00
_cell.angle_gamma   90.00
#
_symmetry.space_group_name_H-M   'P 1'
#
loop_
_entity.id
_entity.type
_entity.pdbx_description
1 polymer ?
#
loop_
_entity_poly.entity_id
_entity_poly.type
_entity_poly.pdbx_seq_one_letter_code
_entity_poly.pdbx_strand_id
1 'polypeptide(L)'
;TLLCALFVRHYRPLVEQGHVFVAMPPLFRIDVGKEKFYALDEAEKEGVLNRIQAEKKKGKVVVTRFKGLGEMNPMQLRESTMAPETRRLVQLVLEPGDDTYRLMDMLLARQRAADRRHWLEQKGDHAELLA
;
A
#
# COMPACT_ATOMS: atom_id res chain seq x y z
N THR A 1 -6.39 8.42 0.93
CA THR A 1 -6.26 9.88 1.16
C THR A 1 -7.41 10.50 1.95
N LEU A 2 -8.70 10.28 1.59
CA LEU A 2 -9.83 10.91 2.30
C LEU A 2 -9.89 10.58 3.79
N LEU A 3 -9.71 9.31 4.17
CA LEU A 3 -9.64 8.92 5.59
C LEU A 3 -8.44 9.56 6.31
N CYS A 4 -7.28 9.64 5.66
CA CYS A 4 -6.13 10.33 6.24
C CYS A 4 -6.46 11.80 6.53
N ALA A 5 -7.18 12.47 5.62
CA ALA A 5 -7.62 13.86 5.81
C ALA A 5 -8.59 14.01 6.98
N LEU A 6 -9.54 13.09 7.12
CA LEU A 6 -10.42 13.03 8.29
C LEU A 6 -9.60 12.94 9.58
N PHE A 7 -8.64 12.02 9.66
CA PHE A 7 -7.82 11.83 10.86
C PHE A 7 -6.91 13.02 11.14
N VAL A 8 -6.18 13.52 10.16
CA VAL A 8 -5.23 14.65 10.33
C VAL A 8 -5.96 15.94 10.70
N ARG A 9 -7.16 16.18 10.13
CA ARG A 9 -7.91 17.43 10.37
C ARG A 9 -8.74 17.38 11.65
N HIS A 10 -9.41 16.27 11.93
CA HIS A 10 -10.43 16.20 12.97
C HIS A 10 -10.05 15.31 14.16
N TYR A 11 -9.11 14.38 13.99
CA TYR A 11 -8.69 13.44 15.02
C TYR A 11 -7.16 13.44 15.19
N ARG A 12 -6.56 14.62 15.11
CA ARG A 12 -5.11 14.81 15.19
C ARG A 12 -4.45 14.09 16.37
N PRO A 13 -5.01 14.09 17.60
CA PRO A 13 -4.40 13.36 18.72
C PRO A 13 -4.22 11.87 18.45
N LEU A 14 -5.11 11.23 17.67
CA LEU A 14 -4.96 9.81 17.32
C LEU A 14 -3.77 9.57 16.39
N VAL A 15 -3.49 10.51 15.49
CA VAL A 15 -2.33 10.42 14.58
C VAL A 15 -1.04 10.66 15.37
N GLU A 16 -1.01 11.70 16.20
CA GLU A 16 0.18 12.06 17.00
C GLU A 16 0.53 11.01 18.05
N GLN A 17 -0.47 10.35 18.64
CA GLN A 17 -0.28 9.23 19.56
C GLN A 17 0.03 7.91 18.82
N GLY A 18 0.10 7.93 17.49
CA GLY A 18 0.51 6.78 16.70
C GLY A 18 -0.54 5.66 16.61
N HIS A 19 -1.83 5.99 16.69
CA HIS A 19 -2.93 5.02 16.65
C HIS A 19 -3.51 4.78 15.25
N VAL A 20 -3.08 5.54 14.24
CA VAL A 20 -3.59 5.43 12.86
C VAL A 20 -2.59 4.65 12.01
N PHE A 21 -3.07 3.59 11.36
CA PHE A 21 -2.26 2.71 10.52
C PHE A 21 -2.92 2.49 9.16
N VAL A 22 -2.10 2.31 8.13
CA VAL A 22 -2.51 1.88 6.80
C VAL A 22 -2.08 0.44 6.62
N ALA A 23 -3.05 -0.46 6.40
CA ALA A 23 -2.74 -1.82 6.02
C ALA A 23 -2.28 -1.86 4.57
N MET A 24 -1.19 -2.57 4.31
CA MET A 24 -0.58 -2.72 3.00
C MET A 24 -0.92 -4.12 2.46
N PRO A 25 -2.04 -4.28 1.72
CA PRO A 25 -2.34 -5.55 1.07
C PRO A 25 -1.34 -5.86 -0.04
N PRO A 26 -1.05 -7.15 -0.29
CA PRO A 26 -0.17 -7.56 -1.36
C PRO A 26 -0.81 -7.34 -2.73
N LEU A 27 0.01 -6.94 -3.70
CA LEU A 27 -0.37 -6.85 -5.10
C LEU A 27 -0.31 -8.21 -5.80
N PHE A 28 0.56 -9.11 -5.33
CA PHE A 28 0.76 -10.44 -5.92
C PHE A 28 0.67 -11.57 -4.90
N ARG A 29 0.16 -12.71 -5.35
CA ARG A 29 0.30 -14.03 -4.72
C ARG A 29 1.11 -14.93 -5.65
N ILE A 30 2.11 -15.60 -5.09
CA ILE A 30 2.93 -16.59 -5.80
C ILE A 30 2.71 -17.94 -5.13
N ASP A 31 2.16 -18.89 -5.88
CA ASP A 31 1.94 -20.26 -5.43
C ASP A 31 2.99 -21.19 -6.07
N VAL A 32 3.65 -22.04 -5.27
CA VAL A 32 4.54 -23.11 -5.75
C VAL A 32 4.32 -24.38 -4.94
N GLY A 33 3.74 -25.39 -5.59
CA GLY A 33 3.33 -26.62 -4.89
C GLY A 33 2.30 -26.32 -3.80
N LYS A 34 2.68 -26.50 -2.53
CA LYS A 34 1.82 -26.20 -1.35
C LYS A 34 2.14 -24.86 -0.70
N GLU A 35 3.22 -24.21 -1.11
CA GLU A 35 3.68 -22.96 -0.52
C GLU A 35 3.05 -21.75 -1.19
N LYS A 36 2.79 -20.72 -0.40
CA LYS A 36 2.19 -19.46 -0.83
C LYS A 36 3.05 -18.32 -0.35
N PHE A 37 3.30 -17.38 -1.24
CA PHE A 37 4.05 -16.16 -0.95
C PHE A 37 3.25 -14.94 -1.41
N TYR A 38 3.46 -13.81 -0.74
CA TYR A 38 2.77 -12.56 -1.06
C TYR A 38 3.79 -11.44 -1.24
N ALA A 39 3.61 -10.63 -2.28
CA ALA A 39 4.46 -9.48 -2.59
C ALA A 39 3.62 -8.20 -2.72
N LEU A 40 4.11 -7.10 -2.16
CA LEU A 40 3.48 -5.77 -2.20
C LEU A 40 3.64 -5.11 -3.56
N ASP A 41 4.76 -5.34 -4.22
CA ASP A 41 5.12 -4.71 -5.48
C ASP A 41 5.86 -5.69 -6.39
N GLU A 42 6.27 -5.18 -7.55
CA GLU A 42 6.95 -5.95 -8.57
C GLU A 42 8.36 -6.38 -8.13
N ALA A 43 9.08 -5.53 -7.39
CA ALA A 43 10.43 -5.81 -6.92
C ALA A 43 10.43 -6.98 -5.91
N GLU A 44 9.50 -6.97 -4.96
CA GLU A 44 9.29 -8.08 -4.03
C GLU A 44 8.89 -9.37 -4.76
N LYS A 45 8.03 -9.27 -5.78
CA LYS A 45 7.60 -10.42 -6.58
C LYS A 45 8.79 -11.08 -7.27
N GLU A 46 9.64 -10.30 -7.94
CA GLU A 46 10.86 -10.80 -8.57
C GLU A 46 11.84 -11.39 -7.54
N GLY A 47 11.99 -10.74 -6.38
CA GLY A 47 12.78 -11.28 -5.26
C GLY A 47 12.29 -12.66 -4.80
N VAL A 48 10.97 -12.84 -4.67
CA VAL A 48 10.37 -14.13 -4.30
C VAL A 48 10.60 -15.18 -5.38
N LEU A 49 10.45 -14.84 -6.66
CA LEU A 49 10.70 -15.76 -7.78
C LEU A 49 12.17 -16.22 -7.82
N ASN A 50 13.11 -15.29 -7.65
CA ASN A 50 14.53 -15.59 -7.57
C ASN A 50 14.85 -16.52 -6.41
N ARG A 51 14.24 -16.32 -5.23
CA ARG A 51 14.39 -17.21 -4.08
C ARG A 51 13.83 -18.61 -4.35
N ILE A 52 12.64 -18.71 -4.94
CA ILE A 52 12.03 -20.00 -5.32
C ILE A 52 12.95 -20.78 -6.27
N GLN A 53 13.57 -20.09 -7.24
CA GLN A 53 14.52 -20.68 -8.17
C GLN A 53 15.82 -21.12 -7.49
N ALA A 54 16.39 -20.26 -6.64
CA ALA A 54 17.63 -20.55 -5.90
C ALA A 54 17.47 -21.74 -4.94
N GLU A 55 16.32 -21.85 -4.27
CA GLU A 55 15.98 -22.97 -3.38
C GLU A 55 15.55 -24.23 -4.16
N LYS A 56 15.50 -24.18 -5.50
CA LYS A 56 15.07 -25.27 -6.38
C LYS A 56 13.75 -25.91 -5.95
N LYS A 57 12.80 -25.09 -5.49
CA LYS A 57 11.48 -25.60 -5.07
C LYS A 57 10.80 -26.30 -6.25
N LYS A 58 10.31 -27.51 -5.99
CA LYS A 58 9.63 -28.32 -6.99
C LYS A 58 8.17 -27.90 -7.12
N GLY A 59 7.74 -27.57 -8.34
CA GLY A 59 6.34 -27.28 -8.65
C GLY A 59 6.21 -26.23 -9.73
N LYS A 60 5.03 -26.19 -10.37
CA LYS A 60 4.67 -25.10 -11.28
C LYS A 60 4.45 -23.83 -10.44
N VAL A 61 5.17 -22.76 -10.79
CA VAL A 61 4.97 -21.45 -10.19
C VAL A 61 3.76 -20.79 -10.85
N VAL A 62 2.82 -20.30 -10.04
CA VAL A 62 1.64 -19.58 -10.49
C VAL A 62 1.61 -18.22 -9.79
N VAL A 63 1.61 -17.15 -10.59
CA VAL A 63 1.52 -15.77 -10.09
C VAL A 63 0.11 -15.26 -10.33
N THR A 64 -0.52 -14.73 -9.29
CA THR A 64 -1.84 -14.08 -9.33
C THR A 64 -1.67 -12.63 -8.90
N ARG A 65 -2.21 -11.68 -9.66
CA ARG A 65 -2.22 -10.25 -9.30
C ARG A 65 -3.60 -9.87 -8.77
N PHE A 66 -3.66 -9.35 -7.56
CA PHE A 66 -4.89 -8.82 -6.97
C PHE A 66 -5.18 -7.43 -7.53
N LYS A 67 -6.44 -7.14 -7.86
CA LYS A 67 -6.85 -5.77 -8.21
C LYS A 67 -7.58 -5.06 -7.07
N GLY A 68 -8.09 -5.83 -6.11
CA GLY A 68 -8.72 -5.29 -4.90
C GLY A 68 -8.90 -6.34 -3.83
N LEU A 69 -9.25 -5.88 -2.62
CA LEU A 69 -9.43 -6.73 -1.45
C LEU A 69 -10.58 -7.74 -1.61
N GLY A 70 -11.60 -7.41 -2.40
CA GLY A 70 -12.76 -8.28 -2.63
C GLY A 70 -12.45 -9.55 -3.42
N GLU A 71 -11.29 -9.62 -4.07
CA GLU A 71 -10.82 -10.83 -4.78
C GLU A 71 -10.13 -11.83 -3.83
N MET A 72 -9.84 -11.41 -2.60
CA MET A 72 -9.20 -12.26 -1.60
C MET A 72 -10.25 -13.04 -0.83
N ASN A 73 -10.03 -14.34 -0.67
CA ASN A 73 -10.84 -15.11 0.27
C ASN A 73 -10.49 -14.73 1.73
N PRO A 74 -11.35 -15.04 2.71
CA PRO A 74 -11.14 -14.62 4.10
C PRO A 74 -9.80 -15.07 4.71
N MET A 75 -9.29 -16.25 4.32
CA MET A 75 -8.01 -16.75 4.82
C MET A 75 -6.83 -15.95 4.27
N GLN A 76 -6.87 -15.60 2.97
CA GLN A 76 -5.87 -14.75 2.33
C GLN A 76 -5.87 -13.34 2.93
N LEU A 77 -7.06 -12.77 3.15
CA LEU A 77 -7.16 -11.45 3.76
C LEU A 77 -6.59 -11.45 5.18
N ARG A 78 -6.92 -12.49 5.97
CA ARG A 78 -6.41 -12.66 7.33
C ARG A 78 -4.89 -12.75 7.34
N GLU A 79 -4.32 -13.63 6.54
CA GLU A 79 -2.89 -13.87 6.45
C GLU A 79 -2.12 -12.64 5.97
N SER A 80 -2.66 -11.90 5.01
CA SER A 80 -1.91 -10.81 4.37
C SER A 80 -2.05 -9.46 5.06
N THR A 81 -3.19 -9.17 5.69
CA THR A 81 -3.50 -7.81 6.19
C THR A 81 -3.96 -7.73 7.64
N MET A 82 -4.45 -8.82 8.24
CA MET A 82 -5.10 -8.74 9.56
C MET A 82 -4.29 -9.39 10.69
N ALA A 83 -3.71 -10.56 10.46
CA ALA A 83 -3.02 -11.33 11.48
C ALA A 83 -1.75 -10.58 11.96
N PRO A 84 -1.59 -10.32 13.26
CA PRO A 84 -0.46 -9.52 13.78
C PRO A 84 0.91 -10.03 13.35
N GLU A 85 1.06 -11.36 13.24
CA GLU A 85 2.31 -12.03 12.93
C GLU A 85 2.78 -11.83 11.48
N THR A 86 1.84 -11.57 10.56
CA THR A 86 2.11 -11.60 9.11
C THR A 86 1.64 -10.34 8.38
N ARG A 87 0.81 -9.51 9.01
CA ARG A 87 0.32 -8.26 8.43
C ARG A 87 1.44 -7.26 8.22
N ARG A 88 1.30 -6.45 7.18
CA ARG A 88 2.16 -5.29 6.93
C ARG A 88 1.37 -4.02 7.15
N LEU A 89 1.73 -3.28 8.19
CA LEU A 89 1.11 -2.00 8.55
C LEU A 89 2.14 -0.89 8.44
N VAL A 90 1.73 0.23 7.85
CA VAL A 90 2.48 1.49 7.88
C VAL A 90 1.80 2.40 8.86
N GLN A 91 2.54 2.90 9.85
CA GLN A 91 2.01 3.86 10.82
C GLN A 91 1.95 5.24 10.17
N LEU A 92 0.82 5.93 10.32
CA LEU A 92 0.69 7.31 9.91
C LEU A 92 1.27 8.21 11.00
N VAL A 93 2.25 9.02 10.65
CA VAL A 93 2.96 9.94 11.56
C VAL A 93 2.84 11.37 11.03
N LEU A 94 2.79 12.34 11.94
CA LEU A 94 2.90 13.77 11.63
C LEU A 94 4.18 14.30 12.26
N GLU A 95 5.05 14.90 11.46
CA GLU A 95 6.31 15.45 11.95
C GLU A 95 6.17 16.95 12.21
N PRO A 96 6.71 17.49 13.31
CA PRO A 96 6.67 18.92 13.57
C PRO A 96 7.37 19.70 12.44
N GLY A 97 6.66 20.65 11.84
CA GLY A 97 7.18 21.46 10.75
C GLY A 97 7.08 20.82 9.36
N ASP A 98 6.39 19.68 9.23
CA ASP A 98 6.11 19.12 7.92
C ASP A 98 5.15 19.99 7.08
N ASP A 99 5.17 19.75 5.77
CA ASP A 99 4.29 20.43 4.80
C ASP A 99 2.92 19.75 4.65
N THR A 100 2.54 18.85 5.58
CA THR A 100 1.36 17.99 5.42
C THR A 100 0.08 18.82 5.24
N TYR A 101 -0.14 19.83 6.08
CA TYR A 101 -1.35 20.67 5.97
C TYR A 101 -1.42 21.42 4.65
N ARG A 102 -0.29 21.96 4.18
CA ARG A 102 -0.21 22.69 2.91
C ARG A 102 -0.49 21.76 1.73
N LEU A 103 0.09 20.56 1.73
CA LEU A 103 -0.13 19.56 0.70
C LEU A 103 -1.59 19.10 0.68
N MET A 104 -2.17 18.80 1.85
CA MET A 104 -3.56 18.36 1.97
C MET A 104 -4.55 19.45 1.54
N ASP A 105 -4.28 20.71 1.84
CA ASP A 105 -5.09 21.84 1.36
C ASP A 105 -5.08 21.90 -0.17
N MET A 106 -3.90 21.85 -0.80
CA MET A 106 -3.77 21.80 -2.26
C MET A 106 -4.56 20.62 -2.83
N LEU A 107 -4.40 19.41 -2.27
CA LEU A 107 -5.00 18.18 -2.79
C LEU A 107 -6.51 18.06 -2.58
N LEU A 108 -7.10 18.68 -1.55
CA LEU A 108 -8.48 18.39 -1.14
C LEU A 108 -9.40 19.61 -1.09
N ALA A 109 -8.87 20.84 -1.03
CA ALA A 109 -9.72 22.02 -0.93
C ALA A 109 -10.46 22.32 -2.24
N ARG A 110 -11.75 22.63 -2.13
CA ARG A 110 -12.62 22.93 -3.28
C ARG A 110 -12.07 24.05 -4.17
N GLN A 111 -11.50 25.09 -3.56
CA GLN A 111 -11.03 26.30 -4.26
C GLN A 111 -9.67 26.13 -4.94
N ARG A 112 -8.91 25.07 -4.62
CA ARG A 112 -7.53 24.84 -5.12
C ARG A 112 -7.50 24.02 -6.42
N ALA A 113 -8.57 24.06 -7.22
CA ALA A 113 -8.70 23.21 -8.41
C ALA A 113 -7.62 23.47 -9.47
N ALA A 114 -7.26 24.74 -9.69
CA ALA A 114 -6.18 25.12 -10.60
C ALA A 114 -4.82 24.59 -10.14
N ASP A 115 -4.51 24.71 -8.85
CA ASP A 115 -3.25 24.23 -8.28
C ASP A 115 -3.13 22.71 -8.37
N ARG A 116 -4.22 21.96 -8.11
CA ARG A 116 -4.22 20.50 -8.28
C ARG A 116 -3.98 20.09 -9.73
N ARG A 117 -4.61 20.78 -10.66
CA ARG A 117 -4.42 20.51 -12.08
C ARG A 117 -2.96 20.69 -12.46
N HIS A 118 -2.38 21.83 -12.09
CA HIS A 118 -0.97 22.10 -12.36
C HIS A 118 -0.04 21.08 -11.71
N TRP A 119 -0.31 20.70 -10.46
CA TRP A 119 0.44 19.66 -9.75
C TRP A 119 0.35 18.31 -10.46
N LEU A 120 -0.83 17.89 -10.92
CA LEU A 120 -1.01 16.65 -11.69
C LEU A 120 -0.30 16.70 -13.05
N GLU A 121 -0.31 17.84 -13.75
CA GLU A 121 0.39 18.01 -15.03
C GLU A 121 1.92 17.91 -14.84
N GLN A 122 2.45 18.38 -13.71
CA GLN A 122 3.89 18.31 -13.38
C GLN A 122 4.33 16.98 -12.77
N LYS A 123 3.43 16.28 -12.08
CA LYS A 123 3.75 15.08 -11.28
C LYS A 123 3.14 13.79 -11.80
N GLY A 124 2.32 13.85 -12.84
CA GLY A 124 1.61 12.68 -13.37
C GLY A 124 2.52 11.64 -14.01
N ASP A 125 3.66 12.04 -14.56
CA ASP A 125 4.69 11.18 -15.16
C ASP A 125 5.60 10.51 -14.13
N HIS A 126 5.72 11.11 -12.94
CA HIS A 126 6.43 10.53 -11.80
C HIS A 126 5.68 9.38 -11.13
N ALA A 127 4.40 9.16 -11.48
CA ALA A 127 3.68 7.98 -11.04
C ALA A 127 4.24 6.76 -11.79
N GLU A 128 4.93 5.86 -11.08
CA GLU A 128 5.31 4.58 -11.66
C GLU A 128 4.05 3.85 -12.11
N LEU A 129 3.93 3.67 -13.43
CA LEU A 129 2.93 2.77 -13.98
C LEU A 129 3.32 1.36 -13.53
N LEU A 130 2.58 0.82 -12.57
CA LEU A 130 2.65 -0.59 -12.19
C LEU A 130 2.12 -1.42 -13.37
N ALA A 131 2.94 -1.60 -14.41
CA ALA A 131 2.66 -2.46 -15.55
C ALA A 131 2.51 -3.92 -15.08
#